data_AF-A0A2E9GKG4-F1
#
_entry.id   AF-A0A2E9GKG4-F1
#
_cell.length_a   1.000
_cell.length_b   1.000
_cell.length_c   1.000
_cell.angle_alpha   90.00
_cell.angle_beta   90.00
_cell.angle_gamma   90.00
#
_symmetry.space_group_name_H-M   'P 1'
#
loop_
_entity.id
_entity.type
_entity.pdbx_description
1 polymer ?
#
loop_
_entity_poly.entity_id
_entity_poly.type
_entity_poly.pdbx_seq_one_letter_code
_entity_poly.pdbx_strand_id
1 'polypeptide(L)'
;MGSKTILNRILPKQIDDNYTGNILSQYVFIVFTLVTICRSLAHMFLPDGGSESIASIDISVEGGSNIISIFYLWGLSQLIIGIVYLAVILRYKSLIPLMWIIVFFEYLGRFLVGFYKPVVTMETAPGEIGNYIFIPLALIMLYLSLRE
;
A
#
# COMPACT_ATOMS: atom_id res chain seq x y z
N MET A 1 34.23 -8.29 2.65
CA MET A 1 33.04 -7.55 2.14
C MET A 1 32.58 -6.63 3.25
N GLY A 2 32.67 -5.31 3.08
CA GLY A 2 32.27 -4.36 4.12
C GLY A 2 30.77 -4.46 4.38
N SER A 3 30.38 -4.54 5.66
CA SER A 3 28.98 -4.51 6.08
C SER A 3 28.26 -3.33 5.43
N LYS A 4 27.30 -3.60 4.53
CA LYS A 4 26.42 -2.55 3.98
C LYS A 4 25.67 -1.90 5.14
N THR A 5 25.78 -0.59 5.29
CA THR A 5 25.02 0.16 6.30
C THR A 5 23.51 0.02 6.05
N ILE A 6 22.69 0.13 7.09
CA ILE A 6 21.22 0.11 6.97
C ILE A 6 20.74 1.15 5.95
N LEU A 7 21.34 2.35 5.97
CA LEU A 7 21.03 3.41 5.02
C LEU A 7 21.26 2.97 3.56
N ASN A 8 22.36 2.28 3.27
CA ASN A 8 22.64 1.79 1.91
C ASN A 8 21.70 0.66 1.46
N ARG A 9 20.94 0.03 2.37
CA ARG A 9 19.89 -0.93 2.01
C ARG A 9 18.56 -0.26 1.74
N ILE A 10 18.26 0.82 2.45
CA ILE A 10 17.02 1.57 2.28
C ILE A 10 17.13 2.52 1.08
N LEU A 11 18.23 3.28 1.00
CA LEU A 11 18.52 4.24 -0.06
C LEU A 11 19.84 3.85 -0.73
N PRO A 12 19.83 2.81 -1.59
CA PRO A 12 21.04 2.35 -2.23
C PRO A 12 21.58 3.41 -3.18
N LYS A 13 22.91 3.56 -3.24
CA LYS A 13 23.57 4.46 -4.19
C LYS A 13 23.37 4.05 -5.65
N GLN A 14 23.12 2.76 -5.89
CA GLN A 14 22.83 2.20 -7.19
C GLN A 14 21.50 1.43 -7.11
N ILE A 15 20.56 1.79 -7.98
CA ILE A 15 19.28 1.09 -8.12
C ILE A 15 19.45 0.00 -9.16
N ASP A 16 19.39 -1.25 -8.73
CA ASP A 16 19.53 -2.44 -9.57
C ASP A 16 18.56 -3.57 -9.15
N ASP A 17 18.67 -4.72 -9.81
CA ASP A 17 17.85 -5.90 -9.53
C ASP A 17 18.45 -6.82 -8.44
N ASN A 18 19.55 -6.40 -7.78
CA ASN A 18 20.28 -7.21 -6.82
C ASN A 18 19.72 -7.04 -5.40
N TYR A 19 18.62 -7.73 -5.11
CA TYR A 19 18.09 -7.81 -3.75
C TYR A 19 18.86 -8.83 -2.91
N THR A 20 19.43 -8.37 -1.80
CA THR A 20 20.22 -9.20 -0.86
C THR A 20 19.56 -9.33 0.51
N GLY A 21 18.26 -9.01 0.61
CA GLY A 21 17.47 -9.19 1.83
C GLY A 21 16.82 -10.57 1.88
N ASN A 22 16.13 -10.87 2.99
CA ASN A 22 15.38 -12.12 3.11
C ASN A 22 14.31 -12.24 2.01
N ILE A 23 14.29 -13.39 1.32
CA ILE A 23 13.40 -13.64 0.17
C ILE A 23 11.91 -13.62 0.53
N LEU A 24 11.54 -13.91 1.79
CA LEU A 24 10.16 -13.83 2.25
C LEU A 24 9.60 -12.41 2.10
N SER A 25 10.41 -11.39 2.45
CA SER A 25 10.01 -9.99 2.27
C SER A 25 9.73 -9.65 0.81
N GLN A 26 10.50 -10.20 -0.13
CA GLN A 26 10.25 -10.02 -1.56
C GLN A 26 8.95 -10.69 -2.00
N TYR A 27 8.71 -11.95 -1.63
CA TYR A 27 7.47 -12.66 -2.01
C TYR A 27 6.22 -12.00 -1.43
N VAL A 28 6.27 -11.60 -0.16
CA VAL A 28 5.15 -10.88 0.46
C VAL A 28 4.92 -9.53 -0.22
N PHE A 29 6.00 -8.83 -0.63
CA PHE A 29 5.87 -7.58 -1.37
C PHE A 29 5.21 -7.77 -2.75
N ILE A 30 5.49 -8.89 -3.43
CA ILE A 30 4.82 -9.27 -4.68
C ILE A 30 3.31 -9.42 -4.46
N VAL A 31 2.91 -10.22 -3.46
CA VAL A 31 1.49 -10.42 -3.13
C VAL A 31 0.82 -9.10 -2.76
N PHE A 32 1.46 -8.30 -1.91
CA PHE A 32 0.97 -6.98 -1.52
C PHE A 32 0.76 -6.04 -2.72
N THR A 33 1.69 -6.06 -3.69
CA THR A 33 1.58 -5.28 -4.92
C THR A 33 0.40 -5.72 -5.77
N LEU A 34 0.20 -7.02 -5.94
CA LEU A 34 -0.95 -7.56 -6.68
C LEU A 34 -2.27 -7.14 -6.02
N VAL A 35 -2.38 -7.28 -4.69
CA VAL A 35 -3.56 -6.83 -3.94
C VAL A 35 -3.81 -5.34 -4.12
N THR A 36 -2.74 -4.53 -4.09
CA THR A 36 -2.84 -3.07 -4.29
C THR A 36 -3.38 -2.73 -5.67
N ILE A 37 -2.90 -3.40 -6.72
CA ILE A 37 -3.38 -3.20 -8.10
C ILE A 37 -4.82 -3.70 -8.25
N CYS A 38 -5.16 -4.88 -7.74
CA CYS A 38 -6.53 -5.39 -7.83
C CYS A 38 -7.53 -4.45 -7.15
N ARG A 39 -7.20 -3.94 -5.94
CA ARG A 39 -8.02 -2.96 -5.23
C ARG A 39 -8.12 -1.63 -5.99
N SER A 40 -7.02 -1.15 -6.57
CA SER A 40 -7.05 0.10 -7.33
C SER A 40 -7.96 0.00 -8.55
N LEU A 41 -7.93 -1.14 -9.26
CA LEU A 41 -8.81 -1.38 -10.40
C LEU A 41 -10.27 -1.51 -9.96
N ALA A 42 -10.55 -2.18 -8.83
CA ALA A 42 -11.90 -2.23 -8.26
C ALA A 42 -12.43 -0.82 -7.98
N HIS A 43 -11.63 0.04 -7.36
CA HIS A 43 -11.99 1.44 -7.14
C HIS A 43 -12.25 2.21 -8.43
N MET A 44 -11.54 1.93 -9.52
CA MET A 44 -11.72 2.65 -10.79
C MET A 44 -12.90 2.15 -11.64
N PHE A 45 -13.31 0.88 -11.49
CA PHE A 45 -14.24 0.24 -12.42
C PHE A 45 -15.56 -0.23 -11.81
N LEU A 46 -15.68 -0.34 -10.48
CA LEU A 46 -16.97 -0.59 -9.85
C LEU A 46 -17.90 0.63 -10.03
N PRO A 47 -19.23 0.43 -10.20
CA PRO A 47 -20.16 1.53 -10.47
C PRO A 47 -20.20 2.65 -9.41
N ASP A 48 -19.88 2.32 -8.16
CA ASP A 48 -19.80 3.22 -7.01
C ASP A 48 -18.35 3.46 -6.57
N GLY A 49 -17.38 3.01 -7.36
CA GLY A 49 -15.96 2.97 -6.99
C GLY A 49 -15.66 2.15 -5.74
N GLY A 50 -16.56 1.28 -5.28
CA GLY A 50 -16.46 0.57 -4.01
C GLY A 50 -16.73 1.43 -2.77
N SER A 51 -17.26 2.65 -2.93
CA SER A 51 -17.55 3.54 -1.80
C SER A 51 -18.68 3.01 -0.91
N GLU A 52 -19.73 2.42 -1.49
CA GLU A 52 -20.84 1.81 -0.74
C GLU A 52 -20.66 0.29 -0.67
N SER A 53 -20.47 -0.36 -1.81
CA SER A 53 -20.41 -1.81 -1.96
C SER A 53 -19.23 -2.50 -1.26
N ILE A 54 -18.17 -1.75 -0.92
CA ILE A 54 -16.99 -2.26 -0.21
C ILE A 54 -16.75 -1.47 1.08
N ALA A 55 -16.76 -0.15 1.01
CA ALA A 55 -16.47 0.70 2.16
C ALA A 55 -17.71 1.03 3.01
N SER A 56 -18.90 0.61 2.59
CA SER A 56 -20.16 0.78 3.34
C SER A 56 -20.47 2.23 3.69
N ILE A 57 -20.05 3.19 2.87
CA ILE A 57 -20.40 4.61 3.01
C ILE A 57 -21.79 4.81 2.41
N ASP A 58 -22.68 5.48 3.14
CA ASP A 58 -23.99 5.89 2.61
C ASP A 58 -23.80 6.96 1.52
N ILE A 59 -24.08 6.58 0.27
CA ILE A 59 -24.00 7.47 -0.90
C ILE A 59 -25.37 8.04 -1.31
N SER A 60 -26.44 7.75 -0.56
CA SER A 60 -27.77 8.33 -0.79
C SER A 60 -27.89 9.78 -0.30
N VAL A 61 -26.89 10.23 0.44
CA VAL A 61 -26.80 11.58 1.01
C VAL A 61 -26.46 12.66 -0.04
N GLU A 62 -26.68 13.91 0.33
CA GLU A 62 -26.20 15.05 -0.46
C GLU A 62 -24.68 14.97 -0.63
N GLY A 63 -24.22 14.91 -1.89
CA GLY A 63 -22.80 14.76 -2.23
C GLY A 63 -22.32 13.32 -2.45
N GLY A 64 -23.19 12.31 -2.42
CA GLY A 64 -22.82 10.92 -2.71
C GLY A 64 -22.07 10.71 -4.04
N SER A 65 -22.46 11.44 -5.09
CA SER A 65 -21.73 11.42 -6.38
C SER A 65 -20.29 11.95 -6.29
N ASN A 66 -20.03 12.91 -5.38
CA ASN A 66 -18.67 13.39 -5.10
C ASN A 66 -17.87 12.32 -4.35
N ILE A 67 -18.49 11.57 -3.43
CA ILE A 67 -17.83 10.45 -2.73
C ILE A 67 -17.39 9.40 -3.75
N ILE A 68 -18.26 8.99 -4.66
CA ILE A 68 -17.93 8.05 -5.74
C ILE A 68 -16.77 8.59 -6.59
N SER A 69 -16.82 9.86 -6.99
CA SER A 69 -15.76 10.50 -7.78
C SER A 69 -14.41 10.52 -7.05
N ILE A 70 -14.42 10.75 -5.73
CA ILE A 70 -13.21 10.68 -4.89
C ILE A 70 -12.67 9.26 -4.85
N PHE A 71 -13.52 8.23 -4.79
CA PHE A 71 -13.08 6.83 -4.84
C PHE A 71 -12.47 6.45 -6.19
N TYR A 72 -12.97 6.99 -7.31
CA TYR A 72 -12.29 6.86 -8.61
C TYR A 72 -10.89 7.48 -8.60
N LEU A 73 -10.74 8.68 -8.04
CA LEU A 73 -9.42 9.33 -7.88
C LEU A 73 -8.51 8.54 -6.93
N TRP A 74 -9.08 7.96 -5.88
CA TRP A 74 -8.38 7.10 -4.94
C TRP A 74 -7.82 5.86 -5.66
N GLY A 75 -8.64 5.21 -6.48
CA GLY A 75 -8.24 4.11 -7.34
C GLY A 75 -7.08 4.48 -8.26
N LEU A 76 -7.16 5.61 -8.95
CA LEU A 76 -6.08 6.10 -9.81
C LEU A 76 -4.77 6.31 -9.02
N SER A 77 -4.84 6.95 -7.86
CA SER A 77 -3.67 7.17 -6.99
C SER A 77 -3.04 5.85 -6.55
N GLN A 78 -3.86 4.87 -6.15
CA GLN A 78 -3.40 3.52 -5.78
C GLN A 78 -2.81 2.75 -6.97
N LEU A 79 -3.35 2.93 -8.17
CA LEU A 79 -2.82 2.28 -9.37
C LEU A 79 -1.43 2.82 -9.72
N ILE A 80 -1.23 4.14 -9.62
CA ILE A 80 0.07 4.77 -9.86
C ILE A 80 1.13 4.20 -8.92
N ILE A 81 0.86 4.12 -7.61
CA ILE A 81 1.82 3.52 -6.68
C ILE A 81 1.99 2.00 -6.93
N GLY A 82 0.93 1.29 -7.29
CA GLY A 82 0.98 -0.12 -7.69
C GLY A 82 1.89 -0.36 -8.89
N ILE A 83 1.89 0.54 -9.89
CA ILE A 83 2.80 0.49 -11.04
C ILE A 83 4.25 0.71 -10.61
N VAL A 84 4.50 1.64 -9.67
CA VAL A 84 5.85 1.83 -9.09
C VAL A 84 6.33 0.55 -8.40
N TYR A 85 5.49 -0.07 -7.57
CA TYR A 85 5.81 -1.33 -6.92
C TYR A 85 6.06 -2.46 -7.92
N LEU A 86 5.25 -2.53 -8.99
CA LEU A 86 5.45 -3.50 -10.07
C LEU A 86 6.81 -3.29 -10.75
N ALA A 87 7.19 -2.05 -11.05
CA ALA A 87 8.51 -1.75 -11.61
C ALA A 87 9.65 -2.18 -10.66
N VAL A 88 9.48 -1.98 -9.34
CA VAL A 88 10.44 -2.44 -8.33
C VAL A 88 10.58 -3.95 -8.34
N ILE A 89 9.47 -4.69 -8.37
CA ILE A 89 9.49 -6.17 -8.41
C ILE A 89 10.13 -6.70 -9.69
N LEU A 90 9.89 -6.05 -10.82
CA LEU A 90 10.36 -6.53 -12.12
C LEU A 90 11.82 -6.20 -12.41
N ARG A 91 12.35 -5.07 -11.91
CA ARG A 91 13.66 -4.57 -12.36
C ARG A 91 14.54 -3.91 -11.30
N TYR A 92 13.95 -3.43 -10.20
CA TYR A 92 14.63 -2.58 -9.23
C TYR A 92 14.51 -3.12 -7.80
N LYS A 93 14.66 -4.45 -7.64
CA LYS A 93 14.41 -5.15 -6.36
C LYS A 93 15.28 -4.65 -5.21
N SER A 94 16.40 -3.99 -5.48
CA SER A 94 17.19 -3.26 -4.47
C SER A 94 16.38 -2.21 -3.69
N LEU A 95 15.24 -1.74 -4.22
CA LEU A 95 14.34 -0.77 -3.56
C LEU A 95 13.26 -1.39 -2.66
N ILE A 96 13.15 -2.72 -2.57
CA ILE A 96 12.12 -3.37 -1.73
C ILE A 96 12.12 -2.86 -0.28
N PRO A 97 13.27 -2.66 0.40
CA PRO A 97 13.28 -2.09 1.75
C PRO A 97 12.65 -0.68 1.81
N LEU A 98 12.93 0.18 0.82
CA LEU A 98 12.30 1.50 0.74
C LEU A 98 10.79 1.40 0.54
N MET A 99 10.35 0.45 -0.29
CA MET A 99 8.91 0.28 -0.52
C MET A 99 8.18 -0.14 0.76
N TRP A 100 8.77 -1.00 1.59
CA TRP A 100 8.19 -1.33 2.90
C TRP A 100 8.07 -0.13 3.84
N ILE A 101 9.00 0.83 3.78
CA ILE A 101 8.88 2.11 4.51
C ILE A 101 7.70 2.93 3.99
N ILE A 102 7.54 3.02 2.66
CA ILE A 102 6.42 3.73 2.05
C ILE A 102 5.09 3.08 2.48
N VAL A 103 4.99 1.75 2.43
CA VAL A 103 3.80 1.01 2.88
C VAL A 103 3.51 1.30 4.36
N PHE A 104 4.53 1.27 5.22
CA PHE A 104 4.37 1.59 6.63
C PHE A 104 3.78 2.99 6.84
N PHE A 105 4.36 4.02 6.21
CA PHE A 105 3.87 5.39 6.37
C PHE A 105 2.51 5.62 5.73
N GLU A 106 2.19 4.94 4.61
CA GLU A 106 0.86 4.99 4.01
C GLU A 106 -0.19 4.48 5.00
N TYR A 107 -0.03 3.26 5.53
CA TYR A 107 -1.02 2.67 6.43
C TYR A 107 -1.04 3.31 7.81
N LEU A 108 0.10 3.78 8.32
CA LEU A 108 0.13 4.58 9.54
C LEU A 108 -0.60 5.91 9.33
N GLY A 109 -0.39 6.59 8.20
CA GLY A 109 -1.11 7.81 7.85
C GLY A 109 -2.62 7.57 7.75
N ARG A 110 -3.04 6.51 7.06
CA ARG A 110 -4.45 6.08 6.99
C ARG A 110 -5.05 5.83 8.38
N PHE A 111 -4.32 5.13 9.25
CA PHE A 111 -4.74 4.86 10.62
C PHE A 111 -4.91 6.15 11.43
N LEU A 112 -3.93 7.05 11.39
CA LEU A 112 -3.96 8.32 12.12
C LEU A 112 -5.06 9.27 11.61
N VAL A 113 -5.25 9.33 10.29
CA VAL A 113 -6.37 10.10 9.69
C VAL A 113 -7.70 9.47 10.08
N GLY A 114 -7.85 8.15 10.02
CA GLY A 114 -9.07 7.45 10.45
C GLY A 114 -9.37 7.64 11.94
N PHE A 115 -8.34 7.76 12.78
CA PHE A 115 -8.52 8.07 14.20
C PHE A 115 -8.95 9.53 14.44
N TYR A 116 -8.36 10.49 13.72
CA TYR A 116 -8.62 11.92 13.92
C TYR A 116 -9.87 12.43 13.17
N LYS A 117 -10.12 11.89 11.98
CA LYS A 117 -11.23 12.22 11.07
C LYS A 117 -11.80 10.93 10.47
N PRO A 118 -12.54 10.15 11.27
CA PRO A 118 -13.09 8.88 10.81
C PRO A 118 -14.04 9.09 9.63
N VAL A 119 -13.92 8.21 8.64
CA VAL A 119 -14.94 8.07 7.60
C VAL A 119 -16.10 7.32 8.22
N VAL A 120 -17.30 7.89 8.16
CA VAL A 120 -18.50 7.24 8.69
C VAL A 120 -18.95 6.16 7.71
N THR A 121 -19.08 4.93 8.22
CA THR A 121 -19.51 3.76 7.46
C THR A 121 -20.62 3.04 8.21
N MET A 122 -21.49 2.36 7.47
CA MET A 122 -22.58 1.54 8.02
C MET A 122 -22.05 0.24 8.66
N GLU A 123 -20.96 -0.29 8.11
CA GLU A 123 -20.27 -1.48 8.60
C GLU A 123 -18.75 -1.24 8.61
N THR A 124 -17.99 -2.13 9.26
CA THR A 124 -16.53 -2.03 9.28
C THR A 124 -15.94 -2.30 7.90
N ALA A 125 -15.42 -1.25 7.26
CA ALA A 125 -14.82 -1.36 5.94
C ALA A 125 -13.55 -2.23 5.95
N PRO A 126 -13.30 -3.06 4.93
CA PRO A 126 -12.07 -3.87 4.82
C PRO A 126 -10.79 -3.03 4.90
N GLY A 127 -10.83 -1.79 4.43
CA GLY A 127 -9.71 -0.84 4.51
C GLY A 127 -9.32 -0.46 5.95
N GLU A 128 -10.30 -0.40 6.86
CA GLU A 128 -10.05 -0.13 8.28
C GLU A 128 -9.30 -1.30 8.93
N ILE A 129 -9.77 -2.53 8.70
CA ILE A 129 -9.10 -3.76 9.15
C ILE A 129 -7.67 -3.83 8.58
N GLY A 130 -7.52 -3.48 7.29
CA GLY A 130 -6.23 -3.42 6.61
C GLY A 130 -5.21 -2.54 7.33
N ASN A 131 -5.61 -1.40 7.89
CA ASN A 131 -4.69 -0.51 8.62
C ASN A 131 -4.00 -1.24 9.79
N TYR A 132 -4.74 -2.04 10.55
CA TYR A 132 -4.19 -2.80 11.69
C TYR A 132 -3.26 -3.94 11.25
N ILE A 133 -3.48 -4.51 10.06
CA ILE A 133 -2.70 -5.64 9.54
C ILE A 133 -1.42 -5.15 8.85
N PHE A 134 -1.53 -4.15 7.99
CA PHE A 134 -0.43 -3.75 7.11
C PHE A 134 0.67 -2.95 7.81
N ILE A 135 0.35 -2.25 8.91
CA ILE A 135 1.37 -1.58 9.74
C ILE A 135 2.38 -2.59 10.33
N PRO A 136 1.97 -3.60 11.13
CA PRO A 136 2.92 -4.58 11.66
C PRO A 136 3.53 -5.44 10.56
N LEU A 137 2.78 -5.78 9.50
CA LEU A 137 3.35 -6.50 8.36
C LEU A 137 4.51 -5.73 7.73
N ALA A 138 4.34 -4.43 7.46
CA ALA A 138 5.37 -3.60 6.85
C ALA A 138 6.62 -3.50 7.73
N LEU A 139 6.47 -3.40 9.06
CA LEU A 139 7.61 -3.39 9.98
C LEU A 139 8.36 -4.72 9.99
N ILE A 140 7.64 -5.86 10.05
CA ILE A 140 8.26 -7.18 10.04
C ILE A 140 8.97 -7.41 8.70
N MET A 141 8.32 -7.08 7.59
CA MET A 141 8.92 -7.26 6.26
C MET A 141 10.08 -6.31 6.02
N LEU A 142 10.01 -5.05 6.50
CA LEU A 142 11.14 -4.13 6.49
C LEU A 142 12.32 -4.72 7.25
N TYR A 143 12.11 -5.21 8.47
CA TYR A 143 13.15 -5.86 9.25
C TYR A 143 13.77 -7.04 8.51
N LEU A 144 12.96 -7.93 7.94
CA LEU A 144 13.43 -9.05 7.13
C LEU A 144 14.18 -8.60 5.87
N SER A 145 13.75 -7.53 5.22
CA SER A 145 14.39 -6.97 4.03
C SER A 145 15.80 -6.43 4.29
N LEU A 146 16.08 -6.06 5.55
CA LEU A 146 17.37 -5.54 5.99
C LEU A 146 18.33 -6.65 6.46
N ARG A 147 17.86 -7.89 6.62
CA ARG A 147 18.67 -9.05 7.01
C ARG A 147 19.13 -9.86 5.80
N GLU A 148 20.38 -10.30 5.84
CA GLU A 148 20.94 -11.30 4.91
C GLU A 148 20.55 -12.71 5.35
#